data_AF-A0A1F9SJB8-F1
#
_entry.id   AF-A0A1F9SJB8-F1
#
_cell.length_a   1.000
_cell.length_b   1.000
_cell.length_c   1.000
_cell.angle_alpha   90.00
_cell.angle_beta   90.00
_cell.angle_gamma   90.00
#
_symmetry.space_group_name_H-M   'P 1'
#
loop_
_entity.id
_entity.type
_entity.pdbx_description
1 polymer ?
#
loop_
_entity_poly.entity_id
_entity_poly.type
_entity_poly.pdbx_seq_one_letter_code
_entity_poly.pdbx_strand_id
1 'polypeptide(L)'
;MKKPVKQAQQLSQRQVQRQDLRLFSVLAVPEADFLGQAAELEADPLFSKLFQPDAHGRAPLRRRRFPGASYAFSLACGDEALATAAGPGATAGEWLSERPAMLDLARRAGAAAFESCFLSGLPFSPPSAAKECGLTQAEVLALKSFVDAFILSHERVAPAALPGLFLRCAARIAAEKGRLFIEYTHPSYLKGAYVIDGEAFSRLLKSGALSPAEAARVRNLASRAQRIGWRKAGFHRTLSAIIERQKSFLLGEGPLKPFTQRELAAAVGLNPGTVSRLISAKTLITPQGEEIKLKSLFRQKNAYIIDKIKDILGAGQKKLSDAEVAETLKAVHGIRVSRRSVNLYRNKAGL
;
A
#
# COMPACT_ATOMS: atom_id res chain seq x y z
N MET A 1 1.48 -37.18 38.65
CA MET A 1 1.71 -36.95 37.20
C MET A 1 0.96 -35.68 36.74
N LYS A 2 1.63 -34.52 36.68
CA LYS A 2 1.08 -33.25 36.13
C LYS A 2 2.10 -32.64 35.16
N LYS A 3 2.18 -33.13 33.92
CA LYS A 3 3.14 -32.63 32.91
C LYS A 3 2.69 -32.51 31.42
N PRO A 4 1.46 -32.79 30.94
CA PRO A 4 1.16 -32.61 29.52
C PRO A 4 0.72 -31.17 29.13
N VAL A 5 0.05 -30.42 30.01
CA VAL A 5 -0.57 -29.13 29.65
C VAL A 5 0.46 -27.99 29.50
N LYS A 6 1.49 -27.93 30.37
CA LYS A 6 2.56 -26.92 30.28
C LYS A 6 3.44 -27.08 29.03
N GLN A 7 3.66 -28.31 28.56
CA GLN A 7 4.44 -28.57 27.34
C GLN A 7 3.68 -28.15 26.07
N ALA A 8 2.37 -28.42 26.00
CA ALA A 8 1.53 -27.98 24.88
C ALA A 8 1.45 -26.44 24.76
N GLN A 9 1.32 -25.73 25.89
CA GLN A 9 1.33 -24.26 25.92
C GLN A 9 2.69 -23.67 25.55
N GLN A 10 3.80 -24.29 25.99
CA GLN A 10 5.15 -23.85 25.60
C GLN A 10 5.46 -24.11 24.12
N LEU A 11 4.97 -25.21 23.54
CA LEU A 11 5.07 -25.49 22.11
C LEU A 11 4.27 -24.49 21.28
N SER A 12 3.04 -24.18 21.69
CA SER A 12 2.20 -23.16 21.05
C SER A 12 2.83 -21.76 21.13
N GLN A 13 3.37 -21.36 22.29
CA GLN A 13 4.06 -20.07 22.45
C GLN A 13 5.34 -20.00 21.63
N ARG A 14 6.15 -21.08 21.58
CA ARG A 14 7.35 -21.15 20.72
C ARG A 14 7.00 -21.09 19.23
N GLN A 15 5.87 -21.66 18.82
CA GLN A 15 5.42 -21.67 17.43
C GLN A 15 4.90 -20.29 17.00
N VAL A 16 4.16 -19.59 17.88
CA VAL A 16 3.76 -18.18 17.69
C VAL A 16 4.99 -17.26 17.67
N GLN A 17 5.92 -17.40 18.61
CA GLN A 17 7.18 -16.62 18.61
C GLN A 17 8.04 -16.86 17.35
N ARG A 18 8.07 -18.10 16.83
CA ARG A 18 8.77 -18.40 15.56
C ARG A 18 8.05 -17.80 14.34
N GLN A 19 6.72 -17.75 14.34
CA GLN A 19 5.97 -17.06 13.30
C GLN A 19 6.23 -15.55 13.36
N ASP A 20 6.24 -14.96 14.55
CA ASP A 20 6.57 -13.56 14.76
C ASP A 20 8.01 -13.24 14.29
N LEU A 21 9.02 -14.01 14.67
CA LEU A 21 10.41 -13.75 14.24
C LEU A 21 10.59 -13.79 12.71
N ARG A 22 9.91 -14.71 12.02
CA ARG A 22 9.94 -14.81 10.56
C ARG A 22 9.16 -13.69 9.87
N LEU A 23 8.11 -13.16 10.49
CA LEU A 23 7.40 -11.97 10.00
C LEU A 23 8.23 -10.70 10.26
N PHE A 24 8.93 -10.65 11.39
CA PHE A 24 9.84 -9.57 11.75
C PHE A 24 11.01 -9.45 10.77
N SER A 25 11.58 -10.58 10.30
CA SER A 25 12.67 -10.54 9.32
C SER A 25 12.21 -9.82 8.05
N VAL A 26 11.03 -10.16 7.52
CA VAL A 26 10.51 -9.52 6.30
C VAL A 26 10.18 -8.05 6.50
N LEU A 27 9.87 -7.57 7.71
CA LEU A 27 9.63 -6.14 7.97
C LEU A 27 10.91 -5.29 7.99
N ALA A 28 12.04 -5.86 8.36
CA ALA A 28 13.30 -5.13 8.51
C ALA A 28 14.09 -5.01 7.20
N VAL A 29 13.73 -5.80 6.18
CA VAL A 29 14.40 -5.83 4.88
C VAL A 29 14.19 -4.47 4.14
N PRO A 30 15.25 -3.88 3.56
CA PRO A 30 15.12 -2.72 2.66
C PRO A 30 14.13 -2.94 1.53
N GLU A 31 13.55 -1.88 0.96
CA GLU A 31 12.52 -2.05 -0.08
C GLU A 31 13.05 -2.76 -1.33
N ALA A 32 14.26 -2.44 -1.79
CA ALA A 32 14.89 -3.08 -2.95
C ALA A 32 15.01 -4.60 -2.75
N ASP A 33 15.58 -5.03 -1.63
CA ASP A 33 15.73 -6.44 -1.26
C ASP A 33 14.37 -7.15 -1.13
N PHE A 34 13.38 -6.46 -0.56
CA PHE A 34 12.02 -7.00 -0.42
C PHE A 34 11.36 -7.23 -1.78
N LEU A 35 11.50 -6.28 -2.70
CA LEU A 35 11.01 -6.40 -4.07
C LEU A 35 11.78 -7.51 -4.82
N GLY A 36 13.09 -7.64 -4.60
CA GLY A 36 13.92 -8.71 -5.15
C GLY A 36 13.44 -10.08 -4.71
N GLN A 37 13.20 -10.28 -3.41
CA GLN A 37 12.64 -11.53 -2.88
C GLN A 37 11.26 -11.87 -3.46
N ALA A 38 10.45 -10.85 -3.77
CA ALA A 38 9.15 -11.06 -4.42
C ALA A 38 9.32 -11.46 -5.90
N ALA A 39 10.22 -10.81 -6.63
CA ALA A 39 10.52 -11.13 -8.02
C ALA A 39 11.11 -12.55 -8.15
N GLU A 40 12.09 -12.91 -7.32
CA GLU A 40 12.66 -14.26 -7.27
C GLU A 40 11.62 -15.34 -6.98
N LEU A 41 10.70 -15.06 -6.06
CA LEU A 41 9.62 -15.99 -5.75
C LEU A 41 8.71 -16.20 -6.98
N GLU A 42 8.37 -15.13 -7.69
CA GLU A 42 7.51 -15.20 -8.87
C GLU A 42 8.21 -15.82 -10.09
N ALA A 43 9.53 -15.71 -10.19
CA ALA A 43 10.33 -16.35 -11.23
C ALA A 43 10.48 -17.87 -11.04
N ASP A 44 10.18 -18.40 -9.84
CA ASP A 44 10.29 -19.84 -9.56
C ASP A 44 9.22 -20.64 -10.33
N PRO A 45 9.61 -21.61 -11.19
CA PRO A 45 8.65 -22.38 -11.99
C PRO A 45 7.67 -23.20 -11.13
N LEU A 46 8.10 -23.71 -9.97
CA LEU A 46 7.21 -24.44 -9.06
C LEU A 46 6.20 -23.50 -8.41
N PHE A 47 6.60 -22.26 -8.10
CA PHE A 47 5.69 -21.26 -7.56
C PHE A 47 4.63 -20.87 -8.59
N SER A 48 5.02 -20.67 -9.85
CA SER A 48 4.10 -20.36 -10.94
C SER A 48 3.03 -21.44 -11.13
N LYS A 49 3.40 -22.72 -10.99
CA LYS A 49 2.45 -23.85 -11.04
C LYS A 49 1.38 -23.80 -9.93
N LEU A 50 1.64 -23.16 -8.78
CA LEU A 50 0.67 -23.07 -7.69
C LEU A 50 -0.56 -22.21 -8.01
N PHE A 51 -0.50 -21.39 -9.06
CA PHE A 51 -1.63 -20.61 -9.54
C PHE A 51 -2.52 -21.38 -10.53
N GLN A 52 -2.11 -22.58 -10.96
CA GLN A 52 -2.91 -23.41 -11.85
C GLN A 52 -4.05 -24.06 -11.06
N PRO A 53 -5.30 -24.02 -11.57
CA PRO A 53 -6.42 -24.69 -10.94
C PRO A 53 -6.24 -26.21 -10.97
N ASP A 54 -6.67 -26.87 -9.90
CA ASP A 54 -6.81 -28.33 -9.87
C ASP A 54 -8.04 -28.80 -10.67
N ALA A 55 -8.28 -30.11 -10.69
CA ALA A 55 -9.45 -30.71 -11.36
C ALA A 55 -10.81 -30.19 -10.85
N HIS A 56 -10.85 -29.50 -9.70
CA HIS A 56 -12.04 -28.86 -9.14
C HIS A 56 -12.10 -27.36 -9.45
N GLY A 57 -11.24 -26.86 -10.34
CA GLY A 57 -11.18 -25.44 -10.70
C GLY A 57 -10.55 -24.56 -9.63
N ARG A 58 -9.90 -25.12 -8.59
CA ARG A 58 -9.32 -24.34 -7.48
C ARG A 58 -7.80 -24.36 -7.52
N ALA A 59 -7.19 -23.18 -7.54
CA ALA A 59 -5.73 -23.04 -7.46
C ALA A 59 -5.25 -23.06 -5.99
N PRO A 60 -4.17 -23.81 -5.67
CA PRO A 60 -3.53 -23.80 -4.35
C PRO A 60 -3.12 -22.41 -3.88
N LEU A 61 -2.78 -21.52 -4.80
CA LEU A 61 -2.42 -20.14 -4.55
C LEU A 61 -3.20 -19.20 -5.45
N ARG A 62 -3.67 -18.10 -4.88
CA ARG A 62 -4.39 -17.04 -5.59
C ARG A 62 -3.80 -15.67 -5.26
N ARG A 63 -3.89 -14.74 -6.19
CA ARG A 63 -3.60 -13.31 -5.94
C ARG A 63 -4.87 -12.62 -5.50
N ARG A 64 -4.80 -11.82 -4.44
CA ARG A 64 -5.86 -10.93 -4.00
C ARG A 64 -5.37 -9.51 -4.12
N ARG A 65 -5.85 -8.79 -5.14
CA ARG A 65 -5.57 -7.36 -5.34
C ARG A 65 -6.04 -6.56 -4.13
N PHE A 66 -5.35 -5.46 -3.87
CA PHE A 66 -5.75 -4.52 -2.81
C PHE A 66 -6.89 -3.63 -3.31
N PRO A 67 -7.96 -3.42 -2.53
CA PRO A 67 -9.04 -2.53 -2.92
C PRO A 67 -8.54 -1.10 -3.15
N GLY A 68 -8.95 -0.49 -4.27
CA GLY A 68 -8.58 0.89 -4.59
C GLY A 68 -7.08 1.11 -4.87
N ALA A 69 -6.32 0.04 -5.06
CA ALA A 69 -4.91 0.11 -5.45
C ALA A 69 -4.76 0.15 -6.97
N SER A 70 -3.98 1.10 -7.44
CA SER A 70 -3.56 1.21 -8.84
C SER A 70 -2.04 1.33 -8.96
N TYR A 71 -1.56 1.65 -10.16
CA TYR A 71 -0.17 1.94 -10.44
C TYR A 71 0.01 3.40 -10.84
N ALA A 72 1.02 4.08 -10.30
CA ALA A 72 1.36 5.47 -10.63
C ALA A 72 2.06 5.55 -11.99
N PHE A 73 1.33 5.18 -13.04
CA PHE A 73 1.86 5.00 -14.39
C PHE A 73 2.48 6.28 -14.97
N SER A 74 1.84 7.43 -14.75
CA SER A 74 2.35 8.72 -15.20
C SER A 74 3.71 9.08 -14.59
N LEU A 75 3.96 8.66 -13.34
CA LEU A 75 5.28 8.81 -12.71
C LEU A 75 6.31 7.88 -13.36
N ALA A 76 5.91 6.65 -13.71
CA ALA A 76 6.79 5.65 -14.30
C ALA A 76 7.20 6.00 -15.76
N CYS A 77 6.26 6.44 -16.58
CA CYS A 77 6.53 6.71 -18.00
C CYS A 77 7.26 8.03 -18.27
N GLY A 78 7.23 8.99 -17.33
CA GLY A 78 7.97 10.25 -17.45
C GLY A 78 9.41 10.19 -16.96
N ASP A 79 9.87 9.03 -16.44
CA ASP A 79 11.19 8.89 -15.83
C ASP A 79 12.19 8.22 -16.81
N GLU A 80 13.11 9.03 -17.35
CA GLU A 80 14.15 8.56 -18.28
C GLU A 80 15.08 7.50 -17.66
N ALA A 81 15.31 7.57 -16.35
CA ALA A 81 16.14 6.59 -15.65
C ALA A 81 15.42 5.25 -15.52
N LEU A 82 14.10 5.25 -15.29
CA LEU A 82 13.29 4.04 -15.29
C LEU A 82 13.19 3.42 -16.69
N ALA A 83 13.02 4.24 -17.73
CA ALA A 83 13.02 3.79 -19.12
C ALA A 83 14.36 3.14 -19.50
N THR A 84 15.48 3.75 -19.08
CA THR A 84 16.83 3.18 -19.26
C THR A 84 16.99 1.86 -18.51
N ALA A 85 16.49 1.78 -17.27
CA ALA A 85 16.56 0.59 -16.43
C ALA A 85 15.72 -0.58 -16.95
N ALA A 86 14.66 -0.30 -17.73
CA ALA A 86 13.80 -1.32 -18.32
C ALA A 86 14.42 -2.02 -19.54
N GLY A 87 15.37 -1.36 -20.23
CA GLY A 87 16.09 -1.92 -21.38
C GLY A 87 15.26 -2.03 -22.67
N PRO A 88 15.87 -2.55 -23.76
CA PRO A 88 15.20 -2.76 -25.05
C PRO A 88 14.08 -3.80 -24.95
N GLY A 89 12.95 -3.58 -25.61
CA GLY A 89 11.73 -4.41 -25.58
C GLY A 89 10.77 -4.10 -24.42
N ALA A 90 11.10 -3.14 -23.55
CA ALA A 90 10.29 -2.73 -22.41
C ALA A 90 9.73 -1.31 -22.53
N THR A 91 10.04 -0.61 -23.63
CA THR A 91 9.50 0.71 -23.90
C THR A 91 8.05 0.62 -24.39
N ALA A 92 7.26 1.67 -24.15
CA ALA A 92 5.89 1.74 -24.65
C ALA A 92 5.84 1.60 -26.19
N GLY A 93 6.86 2.09 -26.90
CA GLY A 93 6.95 2.04 -28.36
C GLY A 93 7.00 0.62 -28.93
N GLU A 94 7.82 -0.26 -28.35
CA GLU A 94 7.98 -1.65 -28.82
C GLU A 94 6.76 -2.52 -28.47
N TRP A 95 6.15 -2.30 -27.30
CA TRP A 95 4.90 -2.98 -26.93
C TRP A 95 3.73 -2.58 -27.83
N LEU A 96 3.68 -1.32 -28.25
CA LEU A 96 2.65 -0.80 -29.15
C LEU A 96 2.87 -1.27 -30.60
N SER A 97 4.11 -1.44 -31.04
CA SER A 97 4.43 -1.93 -32.38
C SER A 97 4.08 -3.41 -32.57
N GLU A 98 4.20 -4.24 -31.53
CA GLU A 98 3.77 -5.65 -31.56
C GLU A 98 2.24 -5.82 -31.58
N ARG A 99 1.47 -4.79 -31.20
CA ARG A 99 -0.01 -4.86 -31.09
C ARG A 99 -0.68 -3.60 -31.65
N PRO A 100 -0.65 -3.39 -32.98
CA PRO A 100 -1.17 -2.17 -33.61
C PRO A 100 -2.66 -1.92 -33.32
N ALA A 101 -3.46 -2.99 -33.16
CA ALA A 101 -4.87 -2.87 -32.80
C ALA A 101 -5.11 -2.17 -31.45
N MET A 102 -4.19 -2.31 -30.48
CA MET A 102 -4.31 -1.63 -29.18
C MET A 102 -3.99 -0.13 -29.30
N LEU A 103 -3.08 0.24 -30.21
CA LEU A 103 -2.77 1.63 -30.51
C LEU A 103 -3.98 2.34 -31.13
N ASP A 104 -4.69 1.67 -32.04
CA ASP A 104 -5.90 2.23 -32.65
C ASP A 104 -7.04 2.36 -31.63
N LEU A 105 -7.20 1.39 -30.72
CA LEU A 105 -8.14 1.51 -29.61
C LEU A 105 -7.77 2.66 -28.65
N ALA A 106 -6.49 2.83 -28.32
CA ALA A 106 -6.02 3.93 -27.47
C ALA A 106 -6.25 5.29 -28.13
N ARG A 107 -6.03 5.41 -29.45
CA ARG A 107 -6.33 6.62 -30.23
C ARG A 107 -7.83 6.92 -30.28
N ARG A 108 -8.67 5.90 -30.51
CA ARG A 108 -10.13 6.02 -30.51
C ARG A 108 -10.68 6.44 -29.15
N ALA A 109 -10.10 5.91 -28.07
CA ALA A 109 -10.45 6.32 -26.71
C ALA A 109 -10.13 7.82 -26.47
N GLY A 110 -9.08 8.34 -27.12
CA GLY A 110 -8.60 9.71 -26.91
C GLY A 110 -7.77 9.84 -25.64
N ALA A 111 -6.79 10.75 -25.64
CA ALA A 111 -5.78 10.83 -24.58
C ALA A 111 -6.37 11.05 -23.17
N ALA A 112 -7.32 11.98 -23.03
CA ALA A 112 -7.92 12.32 -21.74
C ALA A 112 -8.75 11.17 -21.15
N ALA A 113 -9.61 10.52 -21.95
CA ALA A 113 -10.40 9.39 -21.49
C ALA A 113 -9.53 8.15 -21.29
N PHE A 114 -8.47 7.97 -22.10
CA PHE A 114 -7.52 6.87 -21.90
C PHE A 114 -6.79 7.00 -20.56
N GLU A 115 -6.30 8.20 -20.25
CA GLU A 115 -5.66 8.49 -18.98
C GLU A 115 -6.64 8.27 -17.81
N SER A 116 -7.85 8.82 -17.91
CA SER A 116 -8.93 8.65 -16.92
C SER A 116 -9.35 7.19 -16.71
N CYS A 117 -9.46 6.38 -17.77
CA CYS A 117 -10.03 5.04 -17.68
C CYS A 117 -9.00 3.93 -17.43
N PHE A 118 -7.79 4.05 -17.98
CA PHE A 118 -6.81 2.96 -17.98
C PHE A 118 -5.59 3.23 -17.13
N LEU A 119 -5.19 4.50 -17.01
CA LEU A 119 -3.97 4.93 -16.31
C LEU A 119 -4.26 5.56 -14.93
N SER A 120 -5.49 6.00 -14.70
CA SER A 120 -5.87 6.61 -13.43
C SER A 120 -5.88 5.60 -12.28
N GLY A 121 -5.76 6.14 -11.06
CA GLY A 121 -5.91 5.34 -9.86
C GLY A 121 -7.33 4.90 -9.51
N LEU A 122 -8.30 5.16 -10.39
CA LEU A 122 -9.69 4.84 -10.15
C LEU A 122 -9.96 3.35 -10.34
N PRO A 123 -10.90 2.78 -9.56
CA PRO A 123 -11.39 1.43 -9.80
C PRO A 123 -11.89 1.30 -11.24
N PHE A 124 -11.27 0.41 -12.00
CA PHE A 124 -11.66 0.14 -13.38
C PHE A 124 -13.07 -0.48 -13.43
N SER A 125 -13.96 0.16 -14.18
CA SER A 125 -15.33 -0.28 -14.45
C SER A 125 -15.51 -0.44 -15.96
N PRO A 126 -15.64 -1.68 -16.49
CA PRO A 126 -15.86 -1.91 -17.91
C PRO A 126 -17.04 -1.10 -18.50
N PRO A 127 -18.23 -1.03 -17.87
CA PRO A 127 -19.34 -0.27 -18.45
C PRO A 127 -19.11 1.24 -18.43
N SER A 128 -18.46 1.78 -17.39
CA SER A 128 -18.15 3.21 -17.31
C SER A 128 -17.10 3.60 -18.34
N ALA A 129 -16.02 2.82 -18.44
CA ALA A 129 -14.93 3.08 -19.37
C ALA A 129 -15.36 2.89 -20.83
N ALA A 130 -16.25 1.93 -21.12
CA ALA A 130 -16.88 1.80 -22.45
C ALA A 130 -17.60 3.08 -22.88
N LYS A 131 -18.41 3.64 -21.97
CA LYS A 131 -19.14 4.89 -22.22
C LYS A 131 -18.20 6.08 -22.39
N GLU A 132 -17.20 6.21 -21.53
CA GLU A 132 -16.28 7.36 -21.52
C GLU A 132 -15.30 7.34 -22.69
N CYS A 133 -14.85 6.16 -23.11
CA CYS A 133 -13.96 6.00 -24.26
C CYS A 133 -14.68 5.83 -25.61
N GLY A 134 -16.02 5.73 -25.62
CA GLY A 134 -16.77 5.43 -26.86
C GLY A 134 -16.42 4.08 -27.47
N LEU A 135 -16.07 3.09 -26.64
CA LEU A 135 -15.65 1.74 -27.02
C LEU A 135 -16.64 0.69 -26.50
N THR A 136 -16.63 -0.50 -27.08
CA THR A 136 -17.39 -1.64 -26.52
C THR A 136 -16.73 -2.16 -25.24
N GLN A 137 -17.49 -2.81 -24.34
CA GLN A 137 -16.91 -3.38 -23.12
C GLN A 137 -15.80 -4.41 -23.40
N ALA A 138 -15.92 -5.17 -24.50
CA ALA A 138 -14.89 -6.13 -24.92
C ALA A 138 -13.60 -5.42 -25.35
N GLU A 139 -13.69 -4.35 -26.15
CA GLU A 139 -12.53 -3.53 -26.55
C GLU A 139 -11.85 -2.89 -25.33
N VAL A 140 -12.63 -2.34 -24.39
CA VAL A 140 -12.09 -1.76 -23.16
C VAL A 140 -11.42 -2.82 -22.30
N LEU A 141 -12.00 -4.02 -22.17
CA LEU A 141 -11.34 -5.11 -21.44
C LEU A 141 -10.03 -5.56 -22.10
N ALA A 142 -9.98 -5.62 -23.43
CA ALA A 142 -8.77 -5.95 -24.18
C ALA A 142 -7.70 -4.86 -23.98
N LEU A 143 -8.08 -3.58 -24.10
CA LEU A 143 -7.20 -2.44 -23.90
C LEU A 143 -6.69 -2.38 -22.45
N LYS A 144 -7.56 -2.65 -21.46
CA LYS A 144 -7.15 -2.75 -20.06
C LYS A 144 -6.19 -3.89 -19.81
N SER A 145 -6.41 -5.05 -20.43
CA SER A 145 -5.49 -6.18 -20.33
C SER A 145 -4.12 -5.87 -20.93
N PHE A 146 -4.10 -5.14 -22.05
CA PHE A 146 -2.86 -4.66 -22.66
C PHE A 146 -2.12 -3.67 -21.75
N VAL A 147 -2.82 -2.67 -21.23
CA VAL A 147 -2.25 -1.68 -20.29
C VAL A 147 -1.74 -2.36 -19.03
N ASP A 148 -2.51 -3.28 -18.43
CA ASP A 148 -2.05 -4.06 -17.28
C ASP A 148 -0.79 -4.87 -17.64
N ALA A 149 -0.72 -5.49 -18.82
CA ALA A 149 0.45 -6.25 -19.25
C ALA A 149 1.68 -5.34 -19.48
N PHE A 150 1.48 -4.14 -20.03
CA PHE A 150 2.54 -3.14 -20.17
C PHE A 150 3.00 -2.61 -18.80
N ILE A 151 2.08 -2.36 -17.86
CA ILE A 151 2.43 -2.01 -16.47
C ILE A 151 3.25 -3.14 -15.81
N LEU A 152 2.92 -4.39 -16.10
CA LEU A 152 3.66 -5.54 -15.61
C LEU A 152 5.04 -5.70 -16.27
N SER A 153 5.31 -5.05 -17.41
CA SER A 153 6.67 -5.05 -18.00
C SER A 153 7.67 -4.32 -17.10
N HIS A 154 7.22 -3.30 -16.36
CA HIS A 154 8.04 -2.61 -15.35
C HIS A 154 8.48 -3.52 -14.19
N GLU A 155 7.89 -4.70 -14.03
CA GLU A 155 8.37 -5.70 -13.06
C GLU A 155 9.64 -6.42 -13.50
N ARG A 156 9.97 -6.35 -14.79
CA ARG A 156 11.23 -6.90 -15.31
C ARG A 156 12.41 -6.00 -14.95
N VAL A 157 12.15 -4.75 -14.56
CA VAL A 157 13.18 -3.85 -14.02
C VAL A 157 13.66 -4.45 -12.71
N ALA A 158 14.94 -4.80 -12.66
CA ALA A 158 15.55 -5.30 -11.44
C ALA A 158 15.41 -4.22 -10.34
N PRO A 159 15.02 -4.57 -9.09
CA PRO A 159 14.88 -3.59 -8.03
C PRO A 159 16.12 -2.76 -7.74
N ALA A 160 17.31 -3.29 -8.04
CA ALA A 160 18.58 -2.57 -7.92
C ALA A 160 18.77 -1.48 -9.01
N ALA A 161 18.08 -1.59 -10.14
CA ALA A 161 18.09 -0.61 -11.22
C ALA A 161 16.96 0.43 -11.10
N LEU A 162 16.05 0.27 -10.13
CA LEU A 162 15.00 1.26 -9.88
C LEU A 162 15.61 2.58 -9.38
N PRO A 163 15.15 3.74 -9.88
CA PRO A 163 15.56 5.02 -9.33
C PRO A 163 15.21 5.11 -7.85
N GLY A 164 16.03 5.83 -7.07
CA GLY A 164 15.86 5.94 -5.62
C GLY A 164 14.48 6.46 -5.20
N LEU A 165 13.81 7.25 -6.06
CA LEU A 165 12.44 7.68 -5.86
C LEU A 165 11.47 6.49 -5.76
N PHE A 166 11.56 5.48 -6.64
CA PHE A 166 10.63 4.33 -6.65
C PHE A 166 10.87 3.35 -5.49
N LEU A 167 12.04 3.40 -4.86
CA LEU A 167 12.36 2.64 -3.65
C LEU A 167 11.88 3.32 -2.37
N ARG A 168 11.87 4.66 -2.35
CA ARG A 168 11.49 5.48 -1.20
C ARG A 168 10.01 5.88 -1.24
N CYS A 169 9.55 6.42 -2.36
CA CYS A 169 8.16 6.79 -2.59
C CYS A 169 7.34 5.53 -2.82
N ALA A 170 6.41 5.28 -1.91
CA ALA A 170 5.62 4.06 -1.94
C ALA A 170 4.37 4.20 -2.80
N ALA A 171 3.79 5.40 -2.87
CA ALA A 171 2.59 5.68 -3.64
C ALA A 171 2.42 7.19 -3.91
N ARG A 172 1.77 7.50 -5.02
CA ARG A 172 1.10 8.78 -5.27
C ARG A 172 -0.35 8.67 -4.82
N ILE A 173 -0.86 9.75 -4.23
CA ILE A 173 -2.26 9.85 -3.84
C ILE A 173 -2.99 10.68 -4.88
N ALA A 174 -3.96 10.08 -5.55
CA ALA A 174 -4.86 10.80 -6.45
C ALA A 174 -6.13 11.24 -5.70
N ALA A 175 -6.71 12.35 -6.13
CA ALA A 175 -7.96 12.86 -5.59
C ALA A 175 -8.98 13.06 -6.71
N GLU A 176 -10.18 12.51 -6.56
CA GLU A 176 -11.29 12.71 -7.49
C GLU A 176 -12.61 12.82 -6.72
N LYS A 177 -13.39 13.88 -6.96
CA LYS A 177 -14.72 14.11 -6.33
C LYS A 177 -14.70 13.93 -4.80
N GLY A 178 -13.66 14.44 -4.15
CA GLY A 178 -13.47 14.33 -2.69
C GLY A 178 -13.16 12.91 -2.18
N ARG A 179 -12.78 11.98 -3.05
CA ARG A 179 -12.27 10.64 -2.71
C ARG A 179 -10.78 10.56 -3.02
N LEU A 180 -10.06 9.78 -2.22
CA LEU A 180 -8.62 9.58 -2.36
C LEU A 180 -8.34 8.15 -2.83
N PHE A 181 -7.35 8.01 -3.70
CA PHE A 181 -6.94 6.74 -4.31
C PHE A 181 -5.44 6.52 -4.15
N ILE A 182 -5.02 5.27 -4.05
CA ILE A 182 -3.62 4.89 -3.83
C ILE A 182 -3.04 4.37 -5.13
N GLU A 183 -2.10 5.12 -5.69
CA GLU A 183 -1.36 4.75 -6.90
C GLU A 183 0.04 4.30 -6.52
N TYR A 184 0.29 2.99 -6.48
CA TYR A 184 1.59 2.46 -6.08
C TYR A 184 2.65 2.75 -7.14
N THR A 185 3.85 3.12 -6.70
CA THR A 185 5.00 3.37 -7.58
C THR A 185 5.60 2.09 -8.13
N HIS A 186 5.33 0.93 -7.53
CA HIS A 186 5.87 -0.36 -7.96
C HIS A 186 4.75 -1.40 -8.22
N PRO A 187 4.74 -2.11 -9.38
CA PRO A 187 3.64 -3.01 -9.76
C PRO A 187 3.47 -4.23 -8.83
N SER A 188 4.52 -4.63 -8.12
CA SER A 188 4.45 -5.68 -7.08
C SER A 188 3.32 -5.46 -6.05
N TYR A 189 2.95 -4.21 -5.74
CA TYR A 189 1.80 -3.92 -4.87
C TYR A 189 0.44 -4.00 -5.59
N LEU A 190 0.40 -3.75 -6.91
CA LEU A 190 -0.80 -3.91 -7.75
C LEU A 190 -1.27 -5.37 -7.80
N LYS A 191 -0.34 -6.32 -7.86
CA LYS A 191 -0.63 -7.77 -7.76
C LYS A 191 -1.26 -8.17 -6.43
N GLY A 192 -1.18 -7.32 -5.42
CA GLY A 192 -1.76 -7.53 -4.10
C GLY A 192 -1.01 -8.56 -3.27
N ALA A 193 -1.76 -9.32 -2.48
CA ALA A 193 -1.22 -10.35 -1.59
C ALA A 193 -1.53 -11.76 -2.09
N TYR A 194 -0.64 -12.70 -1.77
CA TYR A 194 -0.86 -14.12 -2.02
C TYR A 194 -1.80 -14.70 -0.96
N VAL A 195 -2.79 -15.47 -1.41
CA VAL A 195 -3.76 -16.18 -0.58
C VAL A 195 -3.64 -17.66 -0.87
N ILE A 196 -3.35 -18.44 0.17
CA ILE A 196 -3.25 -19.90 0.07
C ILE A 196 -4.65 -20.49 0.25
N ASP A 197 -5.07 -21.31 -0.70
CA ASP A 197 -6.27 -22.13 -0.57
C ASP A 197 -5.91 -23.42 0.17
N GLY A 198 -6.29 -23.52 1.44
CA GLY A 198 -5.85 -24.62 2.29
C GLY A 198 -6.26 -26.01 1.79
N GLU A 199 -7.45 -26.12 1.19
CA GLU A 199 -7.96 -27.39 0.66
C GLU A 199 -7.22 -27.80 -0.60
N ALA A 200 -7.13 -26.90 -1.59
CA ALA A 200 -6.41 -27.17 -2.84
C ALA A 200 -4.92 -27.43 -2.59
N PHE A 201 -4.31 -26.69 -1.67
CA PHE A 201 -2.92 -26.89 -1.26
C PHE A 201 -2.71 -28.25 -0.57
N SER A 202 -3.65 -28.67 0.29
CA SER A 202 -3.58 -30.01 0.92
C SER A 202 -3.74 -31.13 -0.10
N ARG A 203 -4.67 -30.99 -1.06
CA ARG A 203 -4.85 -31.95 -2.15
C ARG A 203 -3.59 -32.10 -3.00
N LEU A 204 -2.98 -30.99 -3.41
CA LEU A 204 -1.73 -31.01 -4.17
C LEU A 204 -0.62 -31.79 -3.45
N LEU A 205 -0.48 -31.61 -2.13
CA LEU A 205 0.54 -32.31 -1.35
C LEU A 205 0.24 -33.81 -1.16
N LYS A 206 -1.03 -34.22 -1.30
CA LYS A 206 -1.49 -35.61 -1.12
C LYS A 206 -1.68 -36.36 -2.43
N SER A 207 -1.70 -35.68 -3.57
CA SER A 207 -1.99 -36.29 -4.89
C SER A 207 -0.91 -37.25 -5.39
N GLY A 208 0.26 -37.30 -4.74
CA GLY A 208 1.41 -38.08 -5.19
C GLY A 208 2.12 -37.50 -6.42
N ALA A 209 1.64 -36.37 -6.97
CA ALA A 209 2.21 -35.73 -8.15
C ALA A 209 3.56 -35.02 -7.89
N LEU A 210 3.96 -34.88 -6.62
CA LEU A 210 5.20 -34.23 -6.21
C LEU A 210 6.08 -35.23 -5.45
N SER A 211 7.37 -35.23 -5.75
CA SER A 211 8.36 -35.93 -4.92
C SER A 211 8.40 -35.34 -3.50
N PRO A 212 8.89 -36.09 -2.48
CA PRO A 212 9.02 -35.57 -1.12
C PRO A 212 9.85 -34.27 -1.04
N ALA A 213 10.88 -34.14 -1.88
CA ALA A 213 11.72 -32.94 -1.98
C ALA A 213 10.94 -31.76 -2.57
N GLU A 214 10.18 -31.97 -3.65
CA GLU A 214 9.33 -30.93 -4.24
C GLU A 214 8.23 -30.49 -3.30
N ALA A 215 7.58 -31.42 -2.59
CA ALA A 215 6.58 -31.10 -1.58
C ALA A 215 7.15 -30.22 -0.46
N ALA A 216 8.38 -30.49 -0.01
CA ALA A 216 9.08 -29.64 0.96
C ALA A 216 9.39 -28.24 0.39
N ARG A 217 9.84 -28.16 -0.86
CA ARG A 217 10.10 -26.89 -1.55
C ARG A 217 8.82 -26.07 -1.75
N VAL A 218 7.71 -26.68 -2.15
CA VAL A 218 6.40 -26.04 -2.29
C VAL A 218 5.92 -25.45 -0.96
N ARG A 219 6.07 -26.17 0.16
CA ARG A 219 5.77 -25.63 1.50
C ARG A 219 6.64 -24.41 1.84
N ASN A 220 7.91 -24.42 1.46
CA ASN A 220 8.81 -23.28 1.67
C ASN A 220 8.37 -22.07 0.83
N LEU A 221 8.09 -22.27 -0.46
CA LEU A 221 7.62 -21.23 -1.38
C LEU A 221 6.30 -20.61 -0.89
N ALA A 222 5.32 -21.43 -0.50
CA ALA A 222 4.06 -20.95 0.07
C ALA A 222 4.29 -20.14 1.36
N SER A 223 5.21 -20.60 2.23
CA SER A 223 5.58 -19.86 3.44
C SER A 223 6.26 -18.51 3.13
N ARG A 224 7.12 -18.44 2.11
CA ARG A 224 7.73 -17.19 1.63
C ARG A 224 6.65 -16.24 1.10
N ALA A 225 5.75 -16.76 0.26
CA ALA A 225 4.63 -16.02 -0.29
C ALA A 225 3.76 -15.43 0.82
N GLN A 226 3.41 -16.20 1.85
CA GLN A 226 2.62 -15.72 2.97
C GLN A 226 3.30 -14.53 3.68
N ARG A 227 4.62 -14.57 3.89
CA ARG A 227 5.35 -13.46 4.54
C ARG A 227 5.40 -12.21 3.68
N ILE A 228 5.67 -12.37 2.38
CA ILE A 228 5.65 -11.25 1.42
C ILE A 228 4.25 -10.63 1.36
N GLY A 229 3.23 -11.48 1.19
CA GLY A 229 1.83 -11.06 1.18
C GLY A 229 1.41 -10.35 2.47
N TRP A 230 1.90 -10.81 3.62
CA TRP A 230 1.63 -10.17 4.91
C TRP A 230 2.24 -8.76 5.00
N ARG A 231 3.50 -8.56 4.57
CA ARG A 231 4.12 -7.22 4.52
C ARG A 231 3.35 -6.30 3.57
N LYS A 232 3.02 -6.76 2.36
CA LYS A 232 2.23 -5.98 1.38
C LYS A 232 0.87 -5.58 1.94
N ALA A 233 0.12 -6.54 2.51
CA ALA A 233 -1.20 -6.31 3.06
C ALA A 233 -1.18 -5.45 4.34
N GLY A 234 -0.17 -5.63 5.18
CA GLY A 234 0.05 -4.78 6.35
C GLY A 234 0.35 -3.33 5.94
N PHE A 235 1.20 -3.14 4.94
CA PHE A 235 1.51 -1.83 4.39
C PHE A 235 0.28 -1.16 3.78
N HIS A 236 -0.46 -1.87 2.92
CA HIS A 236 -1.68 -1.33 2.29
C HIS A 236 -2.73 -0.91 3.32
N ARG A 237 -3.00 -1.73 4.34
CA ARG A 237 -3.93 -1.38 5.43
C ARG A 237 -3.46 -0.16 6.21
N THR A 238 -2.16 -0.11 6.53
CA THR A 238 -1.54 1.01 7.24
C THR A 238 -1.67 2.31 6.45
N LEU A 239 -1.30 2.28 5.16
CA LEU A 239 -1.36 3.43 4.26
C LEU A 239 -2.80 3.91 4.06
N SER A 240 -3.74 3.00 3.81
CA SER A 240 -5.15 3.34 3.63
C SER A 240 -5.74 4.04 4.86
N ALA A 241 -5.42 3.53 6.06
CA ALA A 241 -5.88 4.13 7.30
C ALA A 241 -5.23 5.50 7.58
N ILE A 242 -3.96 5.70 7.19
CA ILE A 242 -3.31 7.02 7.27
C ILE A 242 -4.01 8.03 6.35
N ILE A 243 -4.25 7.65 5.09
CA ILE A 243 -4.87 8.52 4.08
C ILE A 243 -6.29 8.89 4.50
N GLU A 244 -7.08 7.91 4.94
CA GLU A 244 -8.44 8.18 5.41
C GLU A 244 -8.44 9.11 6.62
N ARG A 245 -7.52 8.90 7.57
CA ARG A 245 -7.38 9.76 8.75
C ARG A 245 -6.98 11.19 8.38
N GLN A 246 -6.10 11.34 7.39
CA GLN A 246 -5.58 12.63 6.92
C GLN A 246 -6.27 13.16 5.67
N LYS A 247 -7.47 12.68 5.36
CA LYS A 247 -8.18 13.02 4.13
C LYS A 247 -8.33 14.52 3.91
N SER A 248 -8.79 15.26 4.92
CA SER A 248 -8.96 16.72 4.83
C SER A 248 -7.64 17.45 4.55
N PHE A 249 -6.53 16.97 5.11
CA PHE A 249 -5.21 17.53 4.83
C PHE A 249 -4.76 17.23 3.40
N LEU A 250 -4.90 15.98 2.96
CA LEU A 250 -4.51 15.57 1.61
C LEU A 250 -5.36 16.22 0.52
N LEU A 251 -6.60 16.63 0.82
CA LEU A 251 -7.45 17.41 -0.08
C LEU A 251 -7.19 18.93 -0.01
N GLY A 252 -6.31 19.40 0.88
CA GLY A 252 -6.07 20.84 1.09
C GLY A 252 -7.19 21.57 1.84
N GLU A 253 -8.15 20.84 2.40
CA GLU A 253 -9.34 21.37 3.09
C GLU A 253 -9.07 21.71 4.57
N GLY A 254 -7.92 21.30 5.11
CA GLY A 254 -7.61 21.58 6.51
C GLY A 254 -6.24 21.09 6.97
N PRO A 255 -5.88 21.35 8.24
CA PRO A 255 -4.60 20.92 8.78
C PRO A 255 -4.57 19.41 9.06
N LEU A 256 -3.35 18.89 9.27
CA LEU A 256 -3.15 17.52 9.77
C LEU A 256 -3.94 17.28 11.07
N LYS A 257 -4.78 16.25 11.06
CA LYS A 257 -5.51 15.78 12.23
C LYS A 257 -4.54 15.10 13.20
N PRO A 258 -4.63 15.34 14.51
CA PRO A 258 -3.74 14.67 15.46
C PRO A 258 -4.09 13.18 15.56
N PHE A 259 -3.09 12.32 15.35
CA PHE A 259 -3.18 10.90 15.62
C PHE A 259 -1.78 10.28 15.78
N THR A 260 -1.72 9.17 16.51
CA THR A 260 -0.47 8.48 16.85
C THR A 260 -0.34 7.16 16.11
N GLN A 261 0.90 6.67 15.97
CA GLN A 261 1.15 5.33 15.43
C GLN A 261 0.51 4.23 16.29
N ARG A 262 0.34 4.46 17.60
CA ARG A 262 -0.33 3.51 18.51
C ARG A 262 -1.82 3.42 18.22
N GLU A 263 -2.48 4.56 18.02
CA GLU A 263 -3.89 4.60 17.61
C GLU A 263 -4.08 3.96 16.23
N LEU A 264 -3.19 4.24 15.28
CA LEU A 264 -3.20 3.59 13.97
C LEU A 264 -3.04 2.07 14.08
N ALA A 265 -2.04 1.61 14.86
CA ALA A 265 -1.75 0.20 15.08
C ALA A 265 -2.97 -0.55 15.64
N ALA A 266 -3.66 0.04 16.62
CA ALA A 266 -4.91 -0.50 17.14
C ALA A 266 -6.00 -0.58 16.06
N ALA A 267 -6.17 0.47 15.25
CA ALA A 267 -7.18 0.51 14.19
C ALA A 267 -6.96 -0.53 13.08
N VAL A 268 -5.70 -0.82 12.73
CA VAL A 268 -5.36 -1.78 11.66
C VAL A 268 -5.05 -3.20 12.16
N GLY A 269 -5.14 -3.43 13.49
CA GLY A 269 -4.86 -4.73 14.10
C GLY A 269 -3.39 -5.17 13.98
N LEU A 270 -2.45 -4.22 14.10
CA LEU A 270 -1.01 -4.48 14.06
C LEU A 270 -0.36 -4.00 15.35
N ASN A 271 0.86 -4.48 15.63
CA ASN A 271 1.66 -3.96 16.74
C ASN A 271 2.24 -2.58 16.37
N PRO A 272 2.42 -1.65 17.34
CA PRO A 272 3.01 -0.34 17.07
C PRO A 272 4.40 -0.42 16.42
N GLY A 273 5.23 -1.38 16.83
CA GLY A 273 6.55 -1.61 16.22
C GLY A 273 6.46 -2.07 14.75
N THR A 274 5.43 -2.82 14.39
CA THR A 274 5.16 -3.22 13.00
C THR A 274 4.79 -2.02 12.15
N VAL A 275 3.85 -1.19 12.62
CA VAL A 275 3.45 0.04 11.93
C VAL A 275 4.66 0.96 11.73
N SER A 276 5.44 1.20 12.79
CA SER A 276 6.63 2.06 12.73
C SER A 276 7.63 1.61 11.65
N ARG A 277 7.88 0.29 11.54
CA ARG A 277 8.78 -0.27 10.52
C ARG A 277 8.20 -0.21 9.11
N LEU A 278 6.91 -0.49 8.95
CA LEU A 278 6.26 -0.42 7.64
C LEU A 278 6.34 0.97 7.00
N ILE A 279 6.39 2.04 7.80
CA ILE A 279 6.37 3.43 7.32
C ILE A 279 7.71 4.16 7.41
N SER A 280 8.74 3.57 8.04
CA SER A 280 9.90 4.36 8.52
C SER A 280 10.75 5.02 7.44
N ALA A 281 10.90 4.36 6.29
CA ALA A 281 11.72 4.82 5.18
C ALA A 281 10.90 5.20 3.95
N LYS A 282 9.58 5.34 4.11
CA LYS A 282 8.66 5.51 2.99
C LYS A 282 8.08 6.92 2.93
N THR A 283 7.98 7.43 1.72
CA THR A 283 7.32 8.69 1.37
C THR A 283 6.07 8.43 0.55
N LEU A 284 5.23 9.44 0.40
CA LEU A 284 4.13 9.50 -0.55
C LEU A 284 4.21 10.80 -1.35
N ILE A 285 3.63 10.81 -2.54
CA ILE A 285 3.34 12.04 -3.28
C ILE A 285 1.89 12.43 -2.99
N THR A 286 1.66 13.64 -2.50
CA THR A 286 0.30 14.15 -2.23
C THR A 286 -0.45 14.45 -3.54
N PRO A 287 -1.78 14.66 -3.50
CA PRO A 287 -2.53 15.10 -4.69
C PRO A 287 -2.00 16.42 -5.27
N GLN A 288 -1.34 17.25 -4.45
CA GLN A 288 -0.71 18.51 -4.87
C GLN A 288 0.67 18.31 -5.52
N GLY A 289 1.20 17.08 -5.54
CA GLY A 289 2.49 16.76 -6.14
C GLY A 289 3.69 16.82 -5.18
N GLU A 290 3.48 17.06 -3.89
CA GLU A 290 4.56 17.16 -2.91
C GLU A 290 4.97 15.77 -2.38
N GLU A 291 6.27 15.46 -2.39
CA GLU A 291 6.81 14.26 -1.71
C GLU A 291 6.91 14.51 -0.20
N ILE A 292 6.15 13.77 0.60
CA ILE A 292 6.18 13.86 2.06
C ILE A 292 6.48 12.51 2.72
N LYS A 293 7.15 12.51 3.87
CA LYS A 293 7.43 11.31 4.65
C LYS A 293 6.13 10.77 5.27
N LEU A 294 5.86 9.47 5.22
CA LEU A 294 4.69 8.91 5.91
C LEU A 294 4.67 9.24 7.41
N LYS A 295 5.85 9.32 8.03
CA LYS A 295 5.99 9.71 9.44
C LYS A 295 5.55 11.16 9.72
N SER A 296 5.63 12.08 8.76
CA SER A 296 5.20 13.48 8.99
C SER A 296 3.68 13.64 9.00
N LEU A 297 2.93 12.65 8.50
CA LEU A 297 1.47 12.64 8.60
C LEU A 297 0.97 12.39 10.03
N PHE A 298 1.83 12.00 10.97
CA PHE A 298 1.47 11.84 12.38
C PHE A 298 1.74 13.13 13.14
N ARG A 299 0.68 13.73 13.68
CA ARG A 299 0.78 14.92 14.52
C ARG A 299 0.42 14.58 15.96
N GLN A 300 1.31 14.94 16.89
CA GLN A 300 1.05 14.73 18.31
C GLN A 300 -0.09 15.64 18.79
N LYS A 301 -0.95 15.11 19.70
CA LYS A 301 -2.11 15.83 20.22
C LYS A 301 -1.73 17.14 20.93
N ASN A 302 -0.66 17.12 21.74
CA ASN A 302 -0.15 18.31 22.43
C ASN A 302 0.27 19.42 21.45
N ALA A 303 1.01 19.08 20.38
CA ALA A 303 1.41 20.07 19.37
C ALA A 303 0.18 20.70 18.69
N TYR A 304 -0.80 19.88 18.32
CA TYR A 304 -2.06 20.37 17.77
C TYR A 304 -2.83 21.28 18.74
N ILE A 305 -2.90 20.93 20.02
CA ILE A 305 -3.56 21.75 21.04
C ILE A 305 -2.81 23.08 21.24
N ILE A 306 -1.47 23.06 21.28
CA ILE A 306 -0.65 24.26 21.37
C ILE A 306 -0.95 25.22 20.21
N ASP A 307 -1.03 24.70 18.98
CA ASP A 307 -1.32 25.54 17.82
C ASP A 307 -2.73 26.14 17.89
N LYS A 308 -3.71 25.40 18.41
CA LYS A 308 -5.06 25.95 18.67
C LYS A 308 -5.11 26.95 19.81
N ILE A 309 -4.29 26.79 20.83
CA ILE A 309 -4.12 27.80 21.88
C ILE A 309 -3.54 29.09 21.25
N LYS A 310 -2.53 28.97 20.38
CA LYS A 310 -1.98 30.13 19.65
C LYS A 310 -3.02 30.80 18.76
N ASP A 311 -3.80 30.03 18.01
CA ASP A 311 -4.90 30.54 17.16
C ASP A 311 -5.92 31.33 18.01
N ILE A 312 -6.30 30.82 19.19
CA ILE A 312 -7.24 31.48 20.11
C ILE A 312 -6.67 32.77 20.71
N LEU A 313 -5.38 32.76 21.08
CA LEU A 313 -4.71 33.91 21.67
C LEU A 313 -4.43 35.01 20.63
N GLY A 314 -4.27 34.64 19.36
CA GLY A 314 -4.00 35.57 18.25
C GLY A 314 -2.65 36.29 18.36
N ALA A 315 -2.41 37.24 17.45
CA ALA A 315 -1.19 38.07 17.45
C ALA A 315 -1.20 39.21 18.49
N GLY A 316 -2.34 39.46 19.13
CA GLY A 316 -2.48 40.47 20.19
C GLY A 316 -2.86 39.80 21.50
N GLN A 317 -2.14 40.11 22.57
CA GLN A 317 -2.34 39.54 23.91
C GLN A 317 -3.76 39.76 24.45
N LYS A 318 -4.71 38.91 24.08
CA LYS A 318 -5.90 38.71 24.90
C LYS A 318 -5.47 37.95 26.16
N LYS A 319 -5.63 38.58 27.32
CA LYS A 319 -5.41 37.97 28.64
C LYS A 319 -6.53 36.96 28.96
N LEU A 320 -6.71 35.94 28.11
CA LEU A 320 -7.59 34.82 28.45
C LEU A 320 -6.91 33.96 29.50
N SER A 321 -7.64 33.69 30.57
CA SER A 321 -7.28 32.71 31.58
C SER A 321 -7.26 31.30 30.96
N ASP A 322 -6.53 30.39 31.60
CA ASP A 322 -6.46 28.99 31.18
C ASP A 322 -7.83 28.31 31.14
N ALA A 323 -8.78 28.76 31.96
CA ALA A 323 -10.15 28.25 31.98
C ALA A 323 -10.93 28.71 30.73
N GLU A 324 -10.83 29.98 30.37
CA GLU A 324 -11.47 30.54 29.17
C GLU A 324 -10.90 29.93 27.90
N VAL A 325 -9.59 29.71 27.84
CA VAL A 325 -8.96 29.00 26.72
C VAL A 325 -9.47 27.56 26.62
N ALA A 326 -9.63 26.84 27.75
CA ALA A 326 -10.17 25.49 27.75
C ALA A 326 -11.62 25.43 27.24
N GLU A 327 -12.48 26.36 27.66
CA GLU A 327 -13.87 26.43 27.18
C GLU A 327 -13.92 26.85 25.69
N THR A 328 -13.05 27.76 25.26
CA THR A 328 -12.98 28.17 23.84
C THR A 328 -12.52 27.02 22.95
N LEU A 329 -11.50 26.26 23.37
CA LEU A 329 -11.04 25.05 22.68
C LEU A 329 -12.17 24.03 22.51
N LYS A 330 -13.02 23.87 23.52
CA LYS A 330 -14.18 22.99 23.49
C LYS A 330 -15.28 23.53 22.57
N ALA A 331 -15.62 24.81 22.67
CA ALA A 331 -16.70 25.44 21.92
C ALA A 331 -16.39 25.57 20.42
N VAL A 332 -15.18 26.03 20.08
CA VAL A 332 -14.79 26.34 18.69
C VAL A 332 -14.18 25.14 17.97
N HIS A 333 -13.37 24.36 18.67
CA HIS A 333 -12.60 23.25 18.07
C HIS A 333 -13.06 21.86 18.52
N GLY A 334 -14.04 21.76 19.43
CA GLY A 334 -14.49 20.48 19.99
C GLY A 334 -13.46 19.78 20.88
N ILE A 335 -12.39 20.48 21.28
CA ILE A 335 -11.26 19.90 22.02
C ILE A 335 -11.53 20.01 23.52
N ARG A 336 -11.74 18.88 24.19
CA ARG A 336 -11.87 18.83 25.64
C ARG A 336 -10.51 18.66 26.31
N VAL A 337 -10.06 19.70 27.00
CA VAL A 337 -8.83 19.69 27.80
C VAL A 337 -9.09 20.32 29.16
N SER A 338 -8.38 19.86 30.18
CA SER A 338 -8.46 20.48 31.51
C SER A 338 -7.73 21.82 31.53
N ARG A 339 -8.14 22.73 32.43
CA ARG A 339 -7.40 23.96 32.74
C ARG A 339 -5.91 23.69 33.00
N ARG A 340 -5.59 22.63 33.77
CA ARG A 340 -4.20 22.24 34.08
C ARG A 340 -3.42 21.82 32.83
N SER A 341 -4.08 21.16 31.87
CA SER A 341 -3.48 20.79 30.59
C SER A 341 -3.19 22.03 29.72
N VAL A 342 -4.10 23.00 29.70
CA VAL A 342 -3.88 24.28 29.01
C VAL A 342 -2.67 25.00 29.61
N ASN A 343 -2.62 25.14 30.94
CA ASN A 343 -1.48 25.73 31.64
C ASN A 343 -0.14 25.05 31.27
N LEU A 344 -0.11 23.71 31.29
CA LEU A 344 1.07 22.92 30.90
C LEU A 344 1.49 23.20 29.44
N TYR A 345 0.53 23.29 28.52
CA TYR A 345 0.83 23.50 27.10
C TYR A 345 1.26 24.94 26.79
N ARG A 346 0.67 25.93 27.47
CA ARG A 346 1.12 27.32 27.42
C ARG A 346 2.57 27.47 27.90
N ASN A 347 2.88 26.92 29.07
CA ASN A 347 4.24 26.94 29.61
C ASN A 347 5.25 26.25 28.67
N LYS A 348 4.88 25.12 28.06
CA LYS A 348 5.73 24.43 27.08
C LYS A 348 5.96 25.23 25.79
N ALA A 349 5.04 26.10 25.43
CA ALA A 349 5.08 26.89 24.21
C ALA A 349 5.56 28.34 24.42
N GLY A 350 5.79 28.75 25.69
CA GLY A 350 6.17 30.12 26.05
C GLY A 350 5.04 31.15 25.87
N LEU A 351 3.78 30.75 26.13
CA LEU A 351 2.56 31.56 25.88
C LEU A 351 1.88 32.10 27.14
#